data_AF-U1QG14-F1
#
_entry.id   AF-U1QG14-F1
#
_cell.length_a   1.000
_cell.length_b   1.000
_cell.length_c   1.000
_cell.angle_alpha   90.00
_cell.angle_beta   90.00
_cell.angle_gamma   90.00
#
_symmetry.space_group_name_H-M   'P 1'
#
loop_
_entity.id
_entity.type
_entity.pdbx_description
1 polymer ?
#
loop_
_entity_poly.entity_id
_entity_poly.type
_entity_poly.pdbx_seq_one_letter_code
_entity_poly.pdbx_strand_id
1 'polypeptide(L)'
;MHPRVKDDHAALIGPRVDPMGPCASRERPWDAPEQADEVLTAHSHFHPLTHLAASLVETAERPATSSNGRSIADDGETSDGVILVCTSPGRRPTPTARDPEEERSLPVAQAKYDQIFQTLHERIESGTYRFLELLPSENALAEEFGCTRNTVRKALALLVTQGYVQTMQGRGIQVISRSRATSTFLVGGIESLREAAERNRISLSTHMISLEEGVVDAETAEASGMAEGAEIICVKRLRVLDNVPLIVDTSYFLASVVPRLTRQIVESSVYAHLEEVLGVRVASATRRITVERATEEDQRLIHLGGMDCVVVVSSTTFDSTGVLFEYTRSRHSPVDFAFQDTAHRLPAER
;
A
#
# COMPACT_ATOMS: atom_id res chain seq x y z
N MET A 1 -9.04 19.46 59.22
CA MET A 1 -8.08 18.38 59.50
C MET A 1 -8.18 17.39 58.34
N HIS A 2 -7.23 17.44 57.40
CA HIS A 2 -7.19 16.55 56.22
C HIS A 2 -6.87 15.11 56.64
N PRO A 3 -7.57 14.07 56.13
CA PRO A 3 -7.04 12.73 56.16
C PRO A 3 -6.19 12.49 54.91
N ARG A 4 -4.95 12.08 55.17
CA ARG A 4 -3.93 11.63 54.21
C ARG A 4 -4.48 10.51 53.32
N VAL A 5 -4.37 10.66 52.00
CA VAL A 5 -4.44 9.54 51.05
C VAL A 5 -3.03 8.97 50.94
N LYS A 6 -2.89 7.67 51.21
CA LYS A 6 -1.66 6.90 51.04
C LYS A 6 -1.42 6.66 49.55
N ASP A 7 -0.17 6.86 49.13
CA ASP A 7 0.39 6.33 47.90
C ASP A 7 0.45 4.80 47.99
N ASP A 8 -0.18 4.10 47.06
CA ASP A 8 0.13 2.71 46.74
C ASP A 8 0.45 2.62 45.24
N HIS A 9 1.75 2.62 44.95
CA HIS A 9 2.31 2.17 43.68
C HIS A 9 2.20 0.64 43.60
N ALA A 10 1.41 0.13 42.66
CA ALA A 10 1.49 -1.25 42.23
C ALA A 10 1.61 -1.29 40.70
N ALA A 11 2.80 -1.67 40.24
CA ALA A 11 3.15 -1.90 38.85
C ALA A 11 2.39 -3.11 38.30
N LEU A 12 1.66 -2.92 37.19
CA LEU A 12 1.16 -3.99 36.34
C LEU A 12 2.08 -4.08 35.11
N ILE A 13 3.14 -4.87 35.24
CA ILE A 13 3.97 -5.31 34.12
C ILE A 13 3.40 -6.68 33.71
N GLY A 14 2.77 -6.73 32.52
CA GLY A 14 2.35 -7.98 31.88
C GLY A 14 3.54 -8.89 31.55
N PRO A 15 3.30 -10.18 31.22
CA PRO A 15 4.38 -11.14 31.00
C PRO A 15 5.31 -10.69 29.86
N ARG A 16 6.61 -10.88 30.07
CA ARG A 16 7.67 -10.64 29.09
C ARG A 16 7.51 -11.63 27.94
N VAL A 17 7.48 -11.11 26.72
CA VAL A 17 7.60 -11.89 25.49
C VAL A 17 9.09 -11.94 25.16
N ASP A 18 9.68 -13.13 25.23
CA ASP A 18 11.08 -13.35 24.84
C ASP A 18 11.20 -13.33 23.29
N PRO A 19 12.38 -13.00 22.74
CA PRO A 19 12.59 -13.01 21.30
C PRO A 19 12.49 -14.45 20.75
N MET A 20 11.63 -14.64 19.74
CA MET A 20 11.37 -15.94 19.08
C MET A 20 12.68 -16.65 18.71
N GLY A 21 12.78 -17.92 19.10
CA GLY A 21 13.91 -18.79 18.76
C GLY A 21 13.92 -19.17 17.27
N PRO A 22 15.08 -19.59 16.72
CA PRO A 22 15.16 -20.08 15.35
C PRO A 22 14.34 -21.38 15.20
N CYS A 23 13.62 -21.49 14.09
CA CYS A 23 12.87 -22.70 13.72
C CYS A 23 13.83 -23.90 13.64
N ALA A 24 13.48 -25.02 14.28
CA ALA A 24 14.31 -26.21 14.33
C ALA A 24 14.48 -26.83 12.93
N SER A 25 15.60 -26.52 12.27
CA SER A 25 15.92 -27.00 10.92
C SER A 25 16.76 -28.28 10.94
N ARG A 26 16.59 -29.12 9.90
CA ARG A 26 17.61 -30.09 9.49
C ARG A 26 18.59 -29.34 8.59
N GLU A 27 19.78 -29.09 9.11
CA GLU A 27 20.80 -28.22 8.51
C GLU A 27 21.29 -28.64 7.11
N ARG A 28 21.45 -27.64 6.24
CA ARG A 28 22.78 -27.18 5.83
C ARG A 28 22.84 -25.66 5.98
N PRO A 29 23.78 -25.08 6.74
CA PRO A 29 24.03 -23.65 6.72
C PRO A 29 24.55 -23.28 5.33
N TRP A 30 23.93 -22.29 4.69
CA TRP A 30 24.51 -21.65 3.51
C TRP A 30 25.36 -20.47 3.99
N ASP A 31 26.65 -20.46 3.66
CA ASP A 31 27.57 -19.38 4.01
C ASP A 31 27.01 -18.04 3.51
N ALA A 32 26.82 -17.12 4.45
CA ALA A 32 26.36 -15.76 4.17
C ALA A 32 27.31 -15.09 3.15
N PRO A 33 26.81 -14.47 2.08
CA PRO A 33 27.68 -13.75 1.16
C PRO A 33 28.19 -12.44 1.80
N GLU A 34 29.45 -12.15 1.48
CA GLU A 34 30.29 -10.96 1.79
C GLU A 34 29.58 -9.59 1.64
N GLN A 35 28.44 -9.55 0.95
CA GLN A 35 27.64 -8.34 0.68
C GLN A 35 26.86 -7.82 1.88
N ALA A 36 26.53 -8.66 2.88
CA ALA A 36 25.93 -8.17 4.12
C ALA A 36 26.93 -7.35 4.94
N ASP A 37 28.20 -7.76 4.94
CA ASP A 37 29.30 -7.01 5.57
C ASP A 37 29.65 -5.73 4.80
N GLU A 38 29.45 -5.70 3.49
CA GLU A 38 29.66 -4.52 2.64
C GLU A 38 28.63 -3.41 2.91
N VAL A 39 27.38 -3.79 3.22
CA VAL A 39 26.33 -2.85 3.68
C VAL A 39 26.63 -2.35 5.11
N LEU A 40 27.13 -3.23 5.97
CA LEU A 40 27.48 -2.91 7.37
C LEU A 40 28.74 -2.03 7.49
N THR A 41 29.72 -2.16 6.61
CA THR A 41 30.97 -1.37 6.63
C THR A 41 30.76 0.09 6.20
N ALA A 42 29.71 0.38 5.42
CA ALA A 42 29.34 1.74 5.03
C ALA A 42 28.76 2.59 6.19
N HIS A 43 28.43 1.99 7.34
CA HIS A 43 27.79 2.68 8.48
C HIS A 43 28.74 3.52 9.36
N SER A 44 30.05 3.55 9.05
CA SER A 44 31.04 4.30 9.84
C SER A 44 31.18 5.78 9.46
N HIS A 45 30.46 6.26 8.43
CA HIS A 45 30.57 7.64 7.93
C HIS A 45 29.21 8.28 7.61
N PHE A 46 28.36 8.50 8.61
CA PHE A 46 27.19 9.38 8.44
C PHE A 46 27.09 10.41 9.57
N HIS A 47 27.34 11.67 9.22
CA HIS A 47 27.05 12.83 10.05
C HIS A 47 25.56 13.21 9.92
N PRO A 48 24.91 13.71 10.99
CA PRO A 48 23.52 14.15 10.93
C PRO A 48 23.38 15.38 10.03
N LEU A 49 22.46 15.33 9.07
CA LEU A 49 22.07 16.48 8.25
C LEU A 49 21.26 17.48 9.11
N THR A 50 21.92 18.54 9.55
CA THR A 50 21.30 19.73 10.15
C THR A 50 21.09 20.81 9.08
N HIS A 51 19.87 21.36 9.01
CA HIS A 51 19.44 22.60 8.35
C HIS A 51 19.38 22.68 6.81
N LEU A 52 18.20 23.03 6.25
CA LEU A 52 17.86 24.43 5.94
C LEU A 52 16.39 24.59 5.51
N ALA A 53 15.60 25.28 6.34
CA ALA A 53 14.38 25.96 5.94
C ALA A 53 14.63 27.46 6.06
N ALA A 54 14.60 28.19 4.94
CA ALA A 54 14.32 29.63 4.91
C ALA A 54 14.13 30.13 3.46
N SER A 55 12.89 30.58 3.19
CA SER A 55 12.51 31.79 2.45
C SER A 55 13.18 32.12 1.10
N LEU A 56 12.37 32.23 0.04
CA LEU A 56 12.27 33.47 -0.73
C LEU A 56 10.96 33.54 -1.52
N VAL A 57 10.16 34.53 -1.14
CA VAL A 57 9.09 35.14 -1.93
C VAL A 57 9.76 36.00 -2.98
N GLU A 58 9.44 35.82 -4.26
CA GLU A 58 9.54 36.91 -5.22
C GLU A 58 8.52 36.77 -6.35
N THR A 59 7.71 37.81 -6.44
CA THR A 59 6.71 38.14 -7.47
C THR A 59 7.35 38.34 -8.83
N ALA A 60 6.76 37.81 -9.90
CA ALA A 60 6.94 38.38 -11.24
C ALA A 60 5.69 38.19 -12.10
N GLU A 61 5.27 39.31 -12.66
CA GLU A 61 4.05 39.58 -13.41
C GLU A 61 4.04 38.92 -14.80
N ARG A 62 2.83 38.63 -15.30
CA ARG A 62 2.57 38.42 -16.74
C ARG A 62 2.80 39.73 -17.50
N PRO A 63 3.02 39.65 -18.82
CA PRO A 63 1.95 40.18 -19.66
C PRO A 63 1.58 39.28 -20.84
N ALA A 64 0.34 39.49 -21.25
CA ALA A 64 -0.32 38.91 -22.40
C ALA A 64 0.26 39.40 -23.73
N THR A 65 0.13 38.56 -24.76
CA THR A 65 -0.04 39.03 -26.14
C THR A 65 -1.22 38.31 -26.76
N SER A 66 -2.18 39.12 -27.21
CA SER A 66 -3.27 38.80 -28.10
C SER A 66 -2.74 38.52 -29.51
N SER A 67 -3.47 37.71 -30.28
CA SER A 67 -4.27 38.19 -31.43
C SER A 67 -4.49 37.09 -32.47
N ASN A 68 -5.75 37.03 -32.92
CA ASN A 68 -6.26 36.72 -34.26
C ASN A 68 -5.83 35.39 -34.92
N GLY A 69 -6.73 34.56 -35.45
CA GLY A 69 -8.16 34.70 -35.70
C GLY A 69 -8.55 33.94 -36.96
N ARG A 70 -9.84 33.56 -37.05
CA ARG A 70 -10.63 33.21 -38.27
C ARG A 70 -10.14 32.00 -39.11
N SER A 71 -10.98 31.20 -39.76
CA SER A 71 -12.44 31.04 -39.87
C SER A 71 -12.72 29.99 -40.97
N ILE A 72 -13.86 29.29 -40.88
CA ILE A 72 -14.76 28.89 -42.01
C ILE A 72 -14.20 27.81 -42.98
N ALA A 73 -14.95 26.84 -43.53
CA ALA A 73 -16.29 26.27 -43.35
C ALA A 73 -16.42 25.07 -44.34
N ASP A 74 -17.62 24.48 -44.38
CA ASP A 74 -18.28 23.81 -45.53
C ASP A 74 -17.75 22.44 -45.98
N ASP A 75 -18.56 21.52 -46.48
CA ASP A 75 -20.02 21.25 -46.50
C ASP A 75 -20.19 19.97 -47.34
N GLY A 76 -21.37 19.34 -47.25
CA GLY A 76 -21.91 18.50 -48.34
C GLY A 76 -21.97 17.00 -48.02
N GLU A 77 -23.11 16.45 -47.59
CA GLU A 77 -24.31 16.08 -48.38
C GLU A 77 -24.09 14.84 -49.27
N THR A 78 -24.67 13.70 -48.88
CA THR A 78 -25.96 13.07 -49.31
C THR A 78 -25.81 12.09 -50.47
N SER A 79 -26.37 10.89 -50.29
CA SER A 79 -27.28 10.28 -51.28
C SER A 79 -27.87 8.97 -50.73
N ASP A 80 -29.18 9.00 -50.56
CA ASP A 80 -30.11 7.89 -50.40
C ASP A 80 -30.05 6.91 -51.59
N GLY A 81 -30.27 5.63 -51.29
CA GLY A 81 -30.47 4.57 -52.28
C GLY A 81 -31.37 3.48 -51.73
N VAL A 82 -32.68 3.69 -51.82
CA VAL A 82 -33.71 2.68 -51.53
C VAL A 82 -33.86 1.75 -52.74
N ILE A 83 -33.64 0.45 -52.55
CA ILE A 83 -34.12 -0.60 -53.47
C ILE A 83 -34.93 -1.62 -52.67
N LEU A 84 -36.19 -1.77 -53.06
CA LEU A 84 -37.19 -2.69 -52.55
C LEU A 84 -37.32 -3.85 -53.56
N VAL A 85 -36.98 -5.08 -53.18
CA VAL A 85 -37.36 -6.29 -53.96
C VAL A 85 -37.75 -7.45 -53.04
N CYS A 86 -38.77 -8.17 -53.51
CA CYS A 86 -39.69 -9.10 -52.88
C CYS A 86 -39.13 -10.42 -52.29
N THR A 87 -39.73 -10.79 -51.16
CA THR A 87 -40.22 -12.10 -50.69
C THR A 87 -39.77 -13.40 -51.37
N SER A 88 -39.22 -14.33 -50.57
CA SER A 88 -39.66 -15.74 -50.45
C SER A 88 -38.99 -16.43 -49.23
N PRO A 89 -39.66 -17.38 -48.55
CA PRO A 89 -39.21 -17.94 -47.28
C PRO A 89 -38.28 -19.14 -47.49
N GLY A 90 -37.11 -19.15 -46.88
CA GLY A 90 -36.15 -20.24 -47.07
C GLY A 90 -35.16 -20.40 -45.92
N ARG A 91 -35.34 -21.51 -45.20
CA ARG A 91 -34.36 -22.24 -44.37
C ARG A 91 -33.56 -21.47 -43.32
N ARG A 92 -33.76 -21.87 -42.05
CA ARG A 92 -32.79 -21.65 -40.96
C ARG A 92 -31.43 -22.26 -41.34
N PRO A 93 -30.32 -21.50 -41.28
CA PRO A 93 -29.01 -22.08 -41.06
C PRO A 93 -28.81 -22.25 -39.55
N THR A 94 -28.35 -23.44 -39.18
CA THR A 94 -27.74 -23.79 -37.89
C THR A 94 -26.67 -22.77 -37.48
N PRO A 95 -26.51 -22.43 -36.18
CA PRO A 95 -25.46 -21.53 -35.75
C PRO A 95 -24.09 -22.18 -35.98
N THR A 96 -23.33 -21.62 -36.91
CA THR A 96 -21.90 -21.87 -37.06
C THR A 96 -21.18 -21.36 -35.82
N ALA A 97 -20.27 -22.19 -35.29
CA ALA A 97 -19.40 -21.86 -34.18
C ALA A 97 -18.68 -20.52 -34.43
N ARG A 98 -18.67 -19.64 -33.43
CA ARG A 98 -17.85 -18.42 -33.43
C ARG A 98 -16.43 -18.79 -33.04
N ASP A 99 -15.48 -18.17 -33.72
CA ASP A 99 -14.05 -18.26 -33.47
C ASP A 99 -13.67 -17.79 -32.04
N PRO A 100 -12.58 -18.29 -31.42
CA PRO A 100 -12.27 -18.06 -30.01
C PRO A 100 -11.49 -16.76 -29.71
N GLU A 101 -11.43 -15.79 -30.62
CA GLU A 101 -10.51 -14.64 -30.52
C GLU A 101 -11.17 -13.25 -30.29
N GLU A 102 -12.42 -13.17 -29.81
CA GLU A 102 -12.97 -11.89 -29.33
C GLU A 102 -12.68 -11.69 -27.83
N GLU A 103 -11.51 -11.11 -27.60
CA GLU A 103 -11.19 -10.09 -26.59
C GLU A 103 -11.67 -10.31 -25.15
N ARG A 104 -10.70 -10.75 -24.33
CA ARG A 104 -10.62 -10.50 -22.89
C ARG A 104 -10.71 -9.00 -22.59
N SER A 105 -11.92 -8.47 -22.47
CA SER A 105 -12.15 -7.20 -21.76
C SER A 105 -12.06 -7.45 -20.25
N LEU A 106 -10.90 -7.14 -19.66
CA LEU A 106 -10.81 -6.89 -18.22
C LEU A 106 -11.71 -5.69 -17.87
N PRO A 107 -12.26 -5.58 -16.65
CA PRO A 107 -13.30 -4.60 -16.34
C PRO A 107 -12.76 -3.16 -16.39
N VAL A 108 -12.96 -2.48 -17.52
CA VAL A 108 -12.60 -1.08 -17.80
C VAL A 108 -13.11 -0.11 -16.72
N ALA A 109 -14.20 -0.46 -16.05
CA ALA A 109 -14.80 0.33 -14.98
C ALA A 109 -13.98 0.34 -13.68
N GLN A 110 -13.22 -0.73 -13.38
CA GLN A 110 -12.37 -0.79 -12.19
C GLN A 110 -11.19 0.17 -12.34
N ALA A 111 -10.44 0.01 -13.45
CA ALA A 111 -9.27 0.83 -13.76
C ALA A 111 -9.57 2.33 -13.85
N LYS A 112 -10.74 2.74 -14.38
CA LYS A 112 -11.02 4.16 -14.60
C LYS A 112 -11.32 4.93 -13.30
N TYR A 113 -12.02 4.34 -12.32
CA TYR A 113 -12.20 5.04 -11.05
C TYR A 113 -10.91 5.08 -10.23
N ASP A 114 -10.06 4.05 -10.32
CA ASP A 114 -8.73 4.03 -9.68
C ASP A 114 -7.83 5.15 -10.23
N GLN A 115 -7.84 5.35 -11.56
CA GLN A 115 -7.12 6.47 -12.20
C GLN A 115 -7.61 7.85 -11.73
N ILE A 116 -8.93 8.03 -11.60
CA ILE A 116 -9.52 9.28 -11.08
C ILE A 116 -9.09 9.50 -9.64
N PHE A 117 -9.16 8.45 -8.82
CA PHE A 117 -8.71 8.48 -7.44
C PHE A 117 -7.24 8.94 -7.35
N GLN A 118 -6.33 8.30 -8.10
CA GLN A 118 -4.90 8.65 -8.09
C GLN A 118 -4.67 10.09 -8.54
N THR A 119 -5.31 10.51 -9.63
CA THR A 119 -5.16 11.88 -10.14
C THR A 119 -5.63 12.93 -9.12
N LEU A 120 -6.77 12.70 -8.47
CA LEU A 120 -7.30 13.61 -7.46
C LEU A 120 -6.43 13.62 -6.20
N HIS A 121 -5.93 12.46 -5.79
CA HIS A 121 -4.99 12.32 -4.67
C HIS A 121 -3.70 13.12 -4.94
N GLU A 122 -3.08 12.97 -6.12
CA GLU A 122 -1.89 13.74 -6.52
C GLU A 122 -2.14 15.26 -6.52
N ARG A 123 -3.33 15.70 -6.94
CA ARG A 123 -3.72 17.12 -6.90
C ARG A 123 -3.87 17.65 -5.48
N ILE A 124 -4.35 16.82 -4.54
CA ILE A 124 -4.40 17.18 -3.12
C ILE A 124 -2.99 17.27 -2.55
N GLU A 125 -2.14 16.27 -2.82
CA GLU A 125 -0.77 16.21 -2.31
C GLU A 125 0.13 17.32 -2.87
N SER A 126 -0.02 17.67 -4.15
CA SER A 126 0.69 18.80 -4.79
C SER A 126 0.18 20.17 -4.35
N GLY A 127 -0.91 20.24 -3.58
CA GLY A 127 -1.55 21.48 -3.17
C GLY A 127 -2.35 22.18 -4.27
N THR A 128 -2.60 21.51 -5.41
CA THR A 128 -3.55 21.97 -6.44
C THR A 128 -4.93 22.18 -5.84
N TYR A 129 -5.36 21.26 -4.96
CA TYR A 129 -6.49 21.46 -4.07
C TYR A 129 -5.98 21.66 -2.65
N ARG A 130 -6.19 22.86 -2.09
CA ARG A 130 -5.61 23.21 -0.79
C ARG A 130 -6.44 22.67 0.38
N PHE A 131 -5.82 22.60 1.55
CA PHE A 131 -6.51 22.31 2.80
C PHE A 131 -7.73 23.23 2.99
N LEU A 132 -8.88 22.64 3.33
CA LEU A 132 -10.20 23.28 3.45
C LEU A 132 -10.83 23.79 2.13
N GLU A 133 -10.19 23.56 0.98
CA GLU A 133 -10.78 23.85 -0.32
C GLU A 133 -11.86 22.81 -0.66
N LEU A 134 -12.89 23.25 -1.40
CA LEU A 134 -13.90 22.34 -1.94
C LEU A 134 -13.41 21.77 -3.26
N LEU A 135 -13.54 20.45 -3.42
CA LEU A 135 -13.35 19.82 -4.72
C LEU A 135 -14.42 20.27 -5.72
N PRO A 136 -14.14 20.22 -7.03
CA PRO A 136 -15.15 20.42 -8.06
C PRO A 136 -16.34 19.48 -7.88
N SER A 137 -17.51 19.91 -8.34
CA SER A 137 -18.74 19.10 -8.24
C SER A 137 -18.59 17.76 -8.97
N GLU A 138 -19.35 16.74 -8.55
CA GLU A 138 -19.38 15.44 -9.24
C GLU A 138 -19.63 15.56 -10.75
N ASN A 139 -20.43 16.54 -11.17
CA ASN A 139 -20.72 16.79 -12.58
C ASN A 139 -19.49 17.36 -13.31
N ALA A 140 -18.81 18.33 -12.71
CA ALA A 140 -17.62 18.93 -13.29
C ALA A 140 -16.48 17.90 -13.43
N LEU A 141 -16.29 17.05 -12.41
CA LEU A 141 -15.31 15.96 -12.48
C LEU A 141 -15.71 14.90 -13.50
N ALA A 142 -17.00 14.57 -13.64
CA ALA A 142 -17.46 13.59 -14.63
C ALA A 142 -17.21 14.08 -16.06
N GLU A 143 -17.42 15.38 -16.30
CA GLU A 143 -17.10 16.05 -17.56
C GLU A 143 -15.58 16.06 -17.82
N GLU A 144 -14.79 16.46 -16.81
CA GLU A 144 -13.33 16.51 -16.89
C GLU A 144 -12.71 15.15 -17.25
N PHE A 145 -13.14 14.08 -16.58
CA PHE A 145 -12.59 12.73 -16.76
C PHE A 145 -13.29 11.93 -17.88
N GLY A 146 -14.28 12.52 -18.56
CA GLY A 146 -15.06 11.86 -19.60
C GLY A 146 -15.66 10.53 -19.12
N CYS A 147 -16.28 10.53 -17.95
CA CYS A 147 -16.82 9.32 -17.32
C CYS A 147 -18.21 9.53 -16.71
N THR A 148 -18.82 8.45 -16.23
CA THR A 148 -20.10 8.56 -15.53
C THR A 148 -19.91 9.16 -14.15
N ARG A 149 -20.94 9.86 -13.64
CA ARG A 149 -20.96 10.33 -12.24
C ARG A 149 -20.76 9.21 -11.23
N ASN A 150 -21.23 8.00 -11.53
CA ASN A 150 -21.08 6.86 -10.63
C ASN A 150 -19.60 6.45 -10.47
N THR A 151 -18.82 6.55 -11.55
CA THR A 151 -17.37 6.32 -11.55
C THR A 151 -16.67 7.36 -10.67
N VAL A 152 -17.02 8.65 -10.80
CA VAL A 152 -16.49 9.72 -9.95
C VAL A 152 -16.86 9.51 -8.49
N ARG A 153 -18.11 9.15 -8.19
CA ARG A 153 -18.56 8.88 -6.81
C ARG A 153 -17.79 7.75 -6.15
N LYS A 154 -17.43 6.70 -6.89
CA LYS A 154 -16.56 5.62 -6.38
C LYS A 154 -15.18 6.15 -6.00
N ALA A 155 -14.54 6.93 -6.87
CA ALA A 155 -13.23 7.52 -6.60
C ALA A 155 -13.27 8.49 -5.39
N LEU A 156 -14.30 9.34 -5.32
CA LEU A 156 -14.50 10.26 -4.19
C LEU A 156 -14.79 9.50 -2.89
N ALA A 157 -15.55 8.41 -2.93
CA ALA A 157 -15.79 7.58 -1.76
C ALA A 157 -14.48 6.99 -1.22
N LEU A 158 -13.57 6.56 -2.09
CA LEU A 158 -12.24 6.10 -1.67
C LEU A 158 -11.40 7.23 -1.04
N LEU A 159 -11.40 8.43 -1.61
CA LEU A 159 -10.75 9.60 -0.99
C LEU A 159 -11.33 9.92 0.39
N VAL A 160 -12.64 9.76 0.58
CA VAL A 160 -13.31 9.93 1.88
C VAL A 160 -12.88 8.83 2.85
N THR A 161 -12.93 7.56 2.42
CA THR A 161 -12.54 6.41 3.24
C THR A 161 -11.09 6.55 3.71
N GLN A 162 -10.19 6.99 2.85
CA GLN A 162 -8.78 7.20 3.17
C GLN A 162 -8.50 8.51 3.92
N GLY A 163 -9.50 9.38 4.09
CA GLY A 163 -9.39 10.61 4.89
C GLY A 163 -8.72 11.79 4.19
N TYR A 164 -8.61 11.76 2.85
CA TYR A 164 -8.14 12.92 2.10
C TYR A 164 -9.16 14.05 2.07
N VAL A 165 -10.44 13.67 2.02
CA VAL A 165 -11.56 14.60 1.89
C VAL A 165 -12.72 14.21 2.79
N GLN A 166 -13.59 15.15 3.07
CA GLN A 166 -14.80 14.96 3.87
C GLN A 166 -16.02 15.49 3.13
N THR A 167 -17.09 14.69 3.10
CA THR A 167 -18.39 15.13 2.58
C THR A 167 -19.05 16.09 3.56
N MET A 168 -19.32 17.31 3.10
CA MET A 168 -20.06 18.33 3.82
C MET A 168 -21.48 18.41 3.25
N GLN A 169 -22.47 17.98 4.04
CA GLN A 169 -23.87 17.96 3.60
C GLN A 169 -24.30 19.35 3.07
N GLY A 170 -24.76 19.38 1.81
CA GLY A 170 -25.21 20.60 1.13
C GLY A 170 -24.12 21.58 0.69
N ARG A 171 -22.84 21.31 0.96
CA ARG A 171 -21.72 22.20 0.61
C ARG A 171 -20.72 21.60 -0.39
N GLY A 172 -20.71 20.28 -0.53
CA GLY A 172 -19.79 19.57 -1.42
C GLY A 172 -18.77 18.74 -0.64
N ILE A 173 -17.62 18.49 -1.23
CA ILE A 173 -16.57 17.65 -0.65
C ILE A 173 -15.37 18.55 -0.37
N GLN A 174 -14.92 18.59 0.88
CA GLN A 174 -13.84 19.45 1.34
C GLN A 174 -12.56 18.65 1.56
N VAL A 175 -11.42 19.19 1.13
CA VAL A 175 -10.09 18.63 1.43
C VAL A 175 -9.79 18.81 2.92
N ILE A 176 -9.50 17.70 3.60
CA ILE A 176 -9.14 17.69 5.02
C ILE A 176 -7.71 17.19 5.27
N SER A 177 -7.08 16.55 4.28
CA SER A 177 -5.67 16.18 4.37
C SER A 177 -4.78 17.42 4.34
N ARG A 178 -3.68 17.35 5.07
CA ARG A 178 -2.56 18.28 4.98
C ARG A 178 -1.39 17.51 4.41
N SER A 179 -0.72 18.06 3.41
CA SER A 179 0.58 17.54 2.97
C SER A 179 1.53 17.53 4.18
N ARG A 180 2.06 16.36 4.53
CA ARG A 180 2.99 16.17 5.64
C ARG A 180 4.36 15.81 5.09
N ALA A 181 5.40 16.33 5.72
CA ALA A 181 6.79 16.14 5.30
C ALA A 181 7.38 14.76 5.64
N THR A 182 6.64 13.88 6.33
CA THR A 182 7.13 12.57 6.77
C THR A 182 6.56 11.47 5.90
N SER A 183 7.40 10.51 5.54
CA SER A 183 7.01 9.23 4.94
C SER A 183 5.92 8.56 5.78
N THR A 184 4.73 8.38 5.20
CA THR A 184 3.59 7.76 5.91
C THR A 184 3.27 6.40 5.30
N PHE A 185 3.43 5.36 6.11
CA PHE A 185 2.95 4.03 5.77
C PHE A 185 1.48 3.91 6.20
N LEU A 186 0.65 3.38 5.31
CA LEU A 186 -0.77 3.20 5.62
C LEU A 186 -0.93 2.06 6.62
N VAL A 187 -1.69 2.31 7.69
CA VAL A 187 -2.16 1.24 8.59
C VAL A 187 -3.40 0.56 8.00
N GLY A 188 -4.26 1.34 7.34
CA GLY A 188 -5.49 0.88 6.69
C GLY A 188 -5.27 0.56 5.21
N GLY A 189 -5.77 -0.60 4.76
CA GLY A 189 -5.62 -1.07 3.37
C GLY A 189 -4.40 -1.97 3.15
N ILE A 190 -4.47 -2.83 2.14
CA ILE A 190 -3.39 -3.76 1.80
C ILE A 190 -2.60 -3.14 0.65
N GLU A 191 -1.40 -2.64 0.96
CA GLU A 191 -0.38 -2.26 -0.01
C GLU A 191 0.91 -2.99 0.38
N SER A 192 1.68 -3.39 -0.61
CA SER A 192 3.05 -3.84 -0.44
C SER A 192 3.95 -2.68 -0.04
N LEU A 193 5.07 -2.98 0.64
CA LEU A 193 6.05 -1.94 0.99
C LEU A 193 6.60 -1.21 -0.25
N ARG A 194 6.64 -1.89 -1.40
CA ARG A 194 7.04 -1.28 -2.68
C ARG A 194 6.04 -0.23 -3.15
N GLU A 195 4.74 -0.55 -3.15
CA GLU A 195 3.69 0.41 -3.50
C GLU A 195 3.68 1.60 -2.54
N ALA A 196 3.88 1.35 -1.23
CA ALA A 196 4.00 2.40 -0.24
C ALA A 196 5.21 3.31 -0.51
N ALA A 197 6.37 2.74 -0.87
CA ALA A 197 7.57 3.50 -1.19
C ALA A 197 7.39 4.34 -2.46
N GLU A 198 6.83 3.77 -3.53
CA GLU A 198 6.52 4.48 -4.78
C GLU A 198 5.56 5.66 -4.53
N ARG A 199 4.49 5.44 -3.74
CA ARG A 199 3.53 6.48 -3.34
C ARG A 199 4.17 7.62 -2.56
N ASN A 200 5.09 7.30 -1.64
CA ASN A 200 5.80 8.30 -0.84
C ASN A 200 7.05 8.87 -1.55
N ARG A 201 7.37 8.44 -2.78
CA ARG A 201 8.59 8.79 -3.53
C ARG A 201 9.88 8.48 -2.77
N ILE A 202 9.89 7.36 -2.05
CA ILE A 202 11.02 6.85 -1.28
C ILE A 202 11.75 5.81 -2.12
N SER A 203 13.07 5.86 -2.15
CA SER A 203 13.87 4.80 -2.75
C SER A 203 13.89 3.57 -1.84
N LEU A 204 13.37 2.44 -2.32
CA LEU A 204 13.34 1.17 -1.60
C LEU A 204 14.32 0.17 -2.23
N SER A 205 15.23 -0.39 -1.44
CA SER A 205 15.90 -1.65 -1.76
C SER A 205 15.59 -2.72 -0.72
N THR A 206 15.55 -3.96 -1.18
CA THR A 206 15.27 -5.14 -0.33
C THR A 206 16.41 -6.12 -0.47
N HIS A 207 16.96 -6.53 0.67
CA HIS A 207 18.01 -7.53 0.74
C HIS A 207 17.46 -8.75 1.49
N MET A 208 17.49 -9.92 0.85
CA MET A 208 17.09 -11.16 1.51
C MET A 208 18.18 -11.58 2.50
N ILE A 209 17.81 -11.73 3.77
CA ILE A 209 18.68 -12.26 4.83
C ILE A 209 18.61 -13.78 4.84
N SER A 210 17.39 -14.35 4.87
CA SER A 210 17.19 -15.79 4.82
C SER A 210 15.89 -16.18 4.11
N LEU A 211 15.86 -17.40 3.61
CA LEU A 211 14.72 -18.05 2.97
C LEU A 211 14.77 -19.54 3.36
N GLU A 212 13.81 -19.98 4.16
CA GLU A 212 13.82 -21.29 4.79
C GLU A 212 12.45 -21.96 4.65
N GLU A 213 12.44 -23.24 4.31
CA GLU A 213 11.23 -24.08 4.39
C GLU A 213 11.16 -24.70 5.78
N GLY A 214 9.96 -24.79 6.35
CA GLY A 214 9.77 -25.31 7.70
C GLY A 214 8.33 -25.67 8.00
N VAL A 215 8.05 -25.87 9.29
CA VAL A 215 6.70 -26.08 9.81
C VAL A 215 6.41 -25.07 10.91
N VAL A 216 5.14 -24.71 11.08
CA VAL A 216 4.68 -23.87 12.20
C VAL A 216 4.85 -24.65 13.50
N ASP A 217 5.67 -24.14 14.42
CA ASP A 217 5.77 -24.66 15.79
C ASP A 217 4.69 -24.05 16.71
N ALA A 218 4.60 -24.53 17.95
CA ALA A 218 3.58 -24.07 18.90
C ALA A 218 3.65 -22.56 19.19
N GLU A 219 4.85 -22.00 19.30
CA GLU A 219 5.05 -20.57 19.56
C GLU A 219 4.60 -19.73 18.36
N THR A 220 5.00 -20.13 17.15
CA THR A 220 4.59 -19.48 15.90
C THR A 220 3.08 -19.61 15.70
N ALA A 221 2.47 -20.75 16.02
CA ALA A 221 1.03 -20.96 15.94
C ALA A 221 0.27 -19.98 16.84
N GLU A 222 0.71 -19.82 18.10
CA GLU A 222 0.12 -18.86 19.03
C GLU A 222 0.24 -17.41 18.55
N ALA A 223 1.40 -17.03 18.03
CA ALA A 223 1.67 -15.66 17.58
C ALA A 223 1.01 -15.29 16.24
N SER A 224 0.88 -16.26 15.33
CA SER A 224 0.41 -16.06 13.95
C SER A 224 -1.06 -16.43 13.73
N GLY A 225 -1.60 -17.34 14.55
CA GLY A 225 -2.89 -17.98 14.30
C GLY A 225 -2.86 -19.04 13.20
N MET A 226 -1.68 -19.39 12.66
CA MET A 226 -1.53 -20.51 11.73
C MET A 226 -1.63 -21.84 12.47
N ALA A 227 -2.02 -22.91 11.75
CA ALA A 227 -2.11 -24.24 12.34
C ALA A 227 -0.71 -24.79 12.64
N GLU A 228 -0.49 -25.28 13.87
CA GLU A 228 0.72 -26.01 14.24
C GLU A 228 0.94 -27.20 13.29
N GLY A 229 2.18 -27.39 12.84
CA GLY A 229 2.57 -28.41 11.88
C GLY A 229 2.29 -28.06 10.41
N ALA A 230 1.68 -26.91 10.12
CA ALA A 230 1.50 -26.47 8.72
C ALA A 230 2.86 -26.18 8.07
N GLU A 231 3.02 -26.63 6.82
CA GLU A 231 4.23 -26.36 6.02
C GLU A 231 4.27 -24.88 5.60
N ILE A 232 5.42 -24.25 5.81
CA ILE A 232 5.61 -22.82 5.56
C ILE A 232 6.94 -22.52 4.88
N ILE A 233 6.99 -21.38 4.22
CA ILE A 233 8.20 -20.71 3.77
C ILE A 233 8.41 -19.47 4.64
N CYS A 234 9.49 -19.46 5.42
CA CYS A 234 9.94 -18.32 6.22
C CYS A 234 10.92 -17.47 5.41
N VAL A 235 10.67 -16.17 5.35
CA VAL A 235 11.47 -15.21 4.61
C VAL A 235 11.85 -14.05 5.51
N LYS A 236 13.15 -13.81 5.67
CA LYS A 236 13.68 -12.66 6.40
C LYS A 236 14.32 -11.66 5.45
N ARG A 237 13.97 -10.39 5.58
CA ARG A 237 14.43 -9.31 4.68
C ARG A 237 14.86 -8.09 5.45
N LEU A 238 15.94 -7.47 5.00
CA LEU A 238 16.31 -6.10 5.36
C LEU A 238 15.74 -5.15 4.31
N ARG A 239 15.02 -4.11 4.74
CA ARG A 239 14.51 -3.04 3.88
C ARG A 239 15.29 -1.77 4.15
N VAL A 240 15.79 -1.22 3.06
CA VAL A 240 16.56 0.00 3.04
C VAL A 240 15.73 1.07 2.36
N LEU A 241 15.49 2.16 3.06
CA LEU A 241 14.72 3.30 2.59
C LEU A 241 15.67 4.50 2.53
N ASP A 242 15.80 5.13 1.36
CA ASP A 242 16.71 6.25 1.13
C ASP A 242 18.16 5.96 1.58
N ASN A 243 18.61 4.73 1.29
CA ASN A 243 19.92 4.18 1.65
C ASN A 243 20.15 3.97 3.15
N VAL A 244 19.11 4.03 3.98
CA VAL A 244 19.16 3.74 5.41
C VAL A 244 18.42 2.44 5.71
N PRO A 245 19.04 1.45 6.38
CA PRO A 245 18.36 0.22 6.78
C PRO A 245 17.41 0.51 7.94
N LEU A 246 16.11 0.48 7.66
CA LEU A 246 15.09 0.91 8.64
C LEU A 246 14.16 -0.21 9.08
N ILE A 247 14.09 -1.33 8.35
CA ILE A 247 13.08 -2.36 8.62
C ILE A 247 13.68 -3.75 8.45
N VAL A 248 13.39 -4.64 9.40
CA VAL A 248 13.58 -6.08 9.24
C VAL A 248 12.21 -6.75 9.23
N ASP A 249 11.85 -7.34 8.09
CA ASP A 249 10.62 -8.12 7.90
C ASP A 249 10.91 -9.61 8.08
N THR A 250 10.12 -10.31 8.89
CA THR A 250 10.01 -11.77 8.86
C THR A 250 8.61 -12.16 8.42
N SER A 251 8.49 -12.86 7.30
CA SER A 251 7.22 -13.31 6.72
C SER A 251 7.17 -14.83 6.66
N TYR A 252 6.05 -15.40 7.07
CA TYR A 252 5.76 -16.83 7.03
C TYR A 252 4.61 -17.04 6.04
N PHE A 253 4.90 -17.75 4.96
CA PHE A 253 3.92 -18.06 3.91
C PHE A 253 3.50 -19.52 3.99
N LEU A 254 2.20 -19.80 3.92
CA LEU A 254 1.68 -21.16 3.88
C LEU A 254 2.08 -21.83 2.55
N ALA A 255 2.82 -22.93 2.62
CA ALA A 255 3.40 -23.58 1.43
C ALA A 255 2.34 -24.12 0.46
N SER A 256 1.15 -24.49 0.97
CA SER A 256 0.05 -24.93 0.10
C SER A 256 -0.53 -23.81 -0.78
N VAL A 257 -0.33 -22.54 -0.41
CA VAL A 257 -0.75 -21.36 -1.17
C VAL A 257 0.42 -20.75 -1.92
N VAL A 258 1.61 -20.73 -1.29
CA VAL A 258 2.84 -20.15 -1.83
C VAL A 258 3.90 -21.25 -1.90
N PRO A 259 3.90 -22.09 -2.95
CA PRO A 259 4.66 -23.33 -2.95
C PRO A 259 6.17 -23.14 -3.08
N ARG A 260 6.62 -22.04 -3.72
CA ARG A 260 8.05 -21.72 -3.86
C ARG A 260 8.27 -20.22 -3.94
N LEU A 261 9.31 -19.76 -3.26
CA LEU A 261 9.87 -18.43 -3.44
C LEU A 261 11.33 -18.55 -3.86
N THR A 262 11.79 -17.62 -4.67
CA THR A 262 13.21 -17.50 -5.05
C THR A 262 13.75 -16.18 -4.53
N ARG A 263 15.08 -16.05 -4.43
CA ARG A 263 15.72 -14.79 -4.05
C ARG A 263 15.24 -13.61 -4.88
N GLN A 264 15.14 -13.80 -6.19
CA GLN A 264 14.70 -12.78 -7.14
C GLN A 264 13.26 -12.32 -6.83
N ILE A 265 12.37 -13.24 -6.49
CA ILE A 265 10.99 -12.91 -6.09
C ILE A 265 10.98 -12.16 -4.75
N VAL A 266 11.76 -12.64 -3.78
CA VAL A 266 11.84 -12.08 -2.43
C VAL A 266 12.38 -10.65 -2.42
N GLU A 267 13.41 -10.38 -3.22
CA GLU A 267 14.08 -9.07 -3.31
C GLU A 267 13.35 -8.08 -4.23
N SER A 268 12.41 -8.56 -5.07
CA SER A 268 11.55 -7.70 -5.90
C SER A 268 10.22 -7.40 -5.20
N SER A 269 9.13 -8.09 -5.57
CA SER A 269 7.83 -7.96 -4.92
C SER A 269 7.17 -9.33 -4.82
N VAL A 270 7.10 -9.86 -3.59
CA VAL A 270 6.37 -11.10 -3.29
C VAL A 270 4.89 -10.95 -3.65
N TYR A 271 4.27 -9.81 -3.32
CA TYR A 271 2.85 -9.57 -3.60
C TYR A 271 2.53 -9.58 -5.10
N ALA A 272 3.38 -8.94 -5.92
CA ALA A 272 3.22 -9.01 -7.38
C ALA A 272 3.29 -10.47 -7.88
N HIS A 273 4.22 -11.27 -7.35
CA HIS A 273 4.29 -12.70 -7.69
C HIS A 273 3.04 -13.46 -7.25
N LEU A 274 2.53 -13.21 -6.04
CA LEU A 274 1.31 -13.84 -5.53
C LEU A 274 0.11 -13.56 -6.46
N GLU A 275 -0.08 -12.31 -6.86
CA GLU A 275 -1.26 -11.89 -7.62
C GLU A 275 -1.14 -12.18 -9.12
N GLU A 276 0.01 -11.89 -9.73
CA GLU A 276 0.21 -11.97 -11.18
C GLU A 276 0.61 -13.37 -11.66
N VAL A 277 1.34 -14.13 -10.82
CA VAL A 277 1.87 -15.45 -11.21
C VAL A 277 1.09 -16.58 -10.56
N LEU A 278 0.84 -16.51 -9.25
CA LEU A 278 0.12 -17.57 -8.53
C LEU A 278 -1.40 -17.38 -8.55
N GLY A 279 -1.89 -16.19 -8.92
CA GLY A 279 -3.33 -15.87 -8.96
C GLY A 279 -3.98 -15.80 -7.57
N VAL A 280 -3.19 -15.65 -6.50
CA VAL A 280 -3.68 -15.46 -5.14
C VAL A 280 -4.35 -14.10 -5.06
N ARG A 281 -5.58 -14.06 -4.57
CA ARG A 281 -6.32 -12.81 -4.36
C ARG A 281 -6.28 -12.44 -2.90
N VAL A 282 -5.45 -11.47 -2.55
CA VAL A 282 -5.34 -10.96 -1.18
C VAL A 282 -6.63 -10.20 -0.84
N ALA A 283 -7.32 -10.59 0.24
CA ALA A 283 -8.65 -10.10 0.54
C ALA A 283 -8.71 -9.22 1.79
N SER A 284 -8.07 -9.65 2.87
CA SER A 284 -8.08 -8.91 4.14
C SER A 284 -6.79 -9.14 4.92
N ALA A 285 -6.45 -8.17 5.77
CA ALA A 285 -5.34 -8.27 6.69
C ALA A 285 -5.72 -7.66 8.04
N THR A 286 -5.26 -8.27 9.13
CA THR A 286 -5.39 -7.71 10.48
C THR A 286 -4.01 -7.35 10.98
N ARG A 287 -3.82 -6.08 11.36
CA ARG A 287 -2.53 -5.55 11.81
C ARG A 287 -2.56 -5.21 13.29
N ARG A 288 -1.49 -5.54 14.00
CA ARG A 288 -1.24 -5.16 15.38
C ARG A 288 0.09 -4.42 15.46
N ILE A 289 0.06 -3.22 16.02
CA ILE A 289 1.24 -2.35 16.17
C ILE A 289 1.59 -2.27 17.65
N THR A 290 2.84 -2.57 18.00
CA THR A 290 3.39 -2.49 19.36
C THR A 290 4.75 -1.81 19.36
N VAL A 291 5.24 -1.46 20.54
CA VAL A 291 6.63 -0.99 20.75
C VAL A 291 7.32 -2.01 21.62
N GLU A 292 8.49 -2.47 21.19
CA GLU A 292 9.30 -3.45 21.91
C GLU A 292 10.71 -2.94 22.12
N ARG A 293 11.44 -3.52 23.07
CA ARG A 293 12.88 -3.25 23.21
C ARG A 293 13.62 -3.73 21.96
N ALA A 294 14.61 -2.96 21.54
CA ALA A 294 15.53 -3.37 20.50
C ALA A 294 16.34 -4.58 20.97
N THR A 295 16.35 -5.63 20.16
CA THR A 295 17.21 -6.80 20.34
C THR A 295 18.61 -6.48 19.82
N GLU A 296 19.59 -7.34 20.14
CA GLU A 296 20.94 -7.21 19.56
C GLU A 296 20.93 -7.31 18.04
N GLU A 297 20.02 -8.12 17.47
CA GLU A 297 19.88 -8.22 16.03
C GLU A 297 19.33 -6.93 15.42
N ASP A 298 18.33 -6.30 16.05
CA ASP A 298 17.82 -5.00 15.62
C ASP A 298 18.95 -3.96 15.62
N GLN A 299 19.78 -3.94 16.66
CA GLN A 299 20.90 -3.01 16.77
C GLN A 299 21.99 -3.23 15.71
N ARG A 300 22.15 -4.48 15.24
CA ARG A 300 23.10 -4.82 14.16
C ARG A 300 22.56 -4.47 12.79
N LEU A 301 21.27 -4.71 12.54
CA LEU A 301 20.68 -4.64 11.20
C LEU A 301 19.97 -3.32 10.91
N ILE A 302 19.44 -2.64 11.93
CA ILE A 302 18.57 -1.47 11.78
C ILE A 302 19.30 -0.22 12.31
N HIS A 303 19.23 0.87 11.55
CA HIS A 303 19.65 2.18 12.03
C HIS A 303 18.63 2.73 13.04
N LEU A 304 18.90 2.56 14.34
CA LEU A 304 18.01 2.99 15.42
C LEU A 304 18.21 4.45 15.88
N GLY A 305 19.20 5.17 15.34
CA GLY A 305 19.46 6.56 15.73
C GLY A 305 19.69 6.78 17.23
N GLY A 306 20.22 5.76 17.94
CA GLY A 306 20.45 5.81 19.38
C GLY A 306 19.25 5.44 20.27
N MET A 307 18.13 5.04 19.67
CA MET A 307 16.94 4.56 20.41
C MET A 307 17.12 3.11 20.87
N ASP A 308 16.54 2.75 22.03
CA ASP A 308 16.58 1.39 22.59
C ASP A 308 15.32 0.56 22.33
N CYS A 309 14.48 1.01 21.40
CA CYS A 309 13.21 0.41 21.04
C CYS A 309 12.99 0.36 19.53
N VAL A 310 12.07 -0.52 19.13
CA VAL A 310 11.58 -0.65 17.76
C VAL A 310 10.06 -0.67 17.75
N VAL A 311 9.47 -0.21 16.65
CA VAL A 311 8.04 -0.39 16.38
C VAL A 311 7.86 -1.75 15.72
N VAL A 312 6.99 -2.59 16.27
CA VAL A 312 6.72 -3.94 15.76
C VAL A 312 5.32 -3.99 15.16
N VAL A 313 5.24 -4.46 13.93
CA VAL A 313 4.02 -4.54 13.15
C VAL A 313 3.81 -5.99 12.77
N SER A 314 2.82 -6.62 13.42
CA SER A 314 2.38 -7.96 13.09
C SER A 314 1.16 -7.89 12.18
N SER A 315 1.13 -8.67 11.12
CA SER A 315 0.02 -8.73 10.15
C SER A 315 -0.35 -10.18 9.87
N THR A 316 -1.63 -10.52 9.99
CA THR A 316 -2.20 -11.78 9.49
C THR A 316 -3.01 -11.50 8.24
N THR A 317 -2.70 -12.17 7.13
CA THR A 317 -3.27 -11.88 5.81
C THR A 317 -4.04 -13.08 5.28
N PHE A 318 -5.25 -12.83 4.79
CA PHE A 318 -6.18 -13.83 4.28
C PHE A 318 -6.45 -13.63 2.79
N ASP A 319 -6.57 -14.73 2.06
CA ASP A 319 -7.01 -14.72 0.68
C ASP A 319 -8.54 -14.63 0.54
N SER A 320 -9.03 -14.50 -0.69
CA SER A 320 -10.47 -14.44 -0.99
C SER A 320 -11.28 -15.70 -0.65
N THR A 321 -10.60 -16.82 -0.34
CA THR A 321 -11.24 -18.06 0.11
C THR A 321 -11.28 -18.17 1.63
N GLY A 322 -10.68 -17.21 2.35
CA GLY A 322 -10.63 -17.16 3.81
C GLY A 322 -9.44 -17.93 4.41
N VAL A 323 -8.45 -18.30 3.61
CA VAL A 323 -7.25 -19.00 4.09
C VAL A 323 -6.23 -17.98 4.61
N LEU A 324 -5.80 -18.15 5.87
CA LEU A 324 -4.63 -17.46 6.42
C LEU A 324 -3.38 -17.99 5.73
N PHE A 325 -2.85 -17.24 4.77
CA PHE A 325 -1.71 -17.69 3.96
C PHE A 325 -0.41 -16.97 4.31
N GLU A 326 -0.48 -15.80 4.98
CA GLU A 326 0.71 -15.05 5.38
C GLU A 326 0.56 -14.53 6.80
N TYR A 327 1.62 -14.71 7.59
CA TYR A 327 1.86 -13.95 8.80
C TYR A 327 3.18 -13.18 8.64
N THR A 328 3.16 -11.87 8.86
CA THR A 328 4.36 -11.04 8.80
C THR A 328 4.57 -10.36 10.14
N ARG A 329 5.81 -10.35 10.62
CA ARG A 329 6.26 -9.57 11.77
C ARG A 329 7.41 -8.68 11.31
N SER A 330 7.14 -7.39 11.24
CA SER A 330 8.09 -6.36 10.83
C SER A 330 8.56 -5.56 12.03
N ARG A 331 9.87 -5.33 12.12
CA ARG A 331 10.52 -4.50 13.15
C ARG A 331 11.08 -3.26 12.48
N HIS A 332 10.60 -2.09 12.89
CA HIS A 332 10.91 -0.80 12.28
C HIS A 332 11.72 0.09 13.21
N SER A 333 12.67 0.81 12.64
CA SER A 333 13.35 1.93 13.29
C SER A 333 12.34 3.02 13.68
N PRO A 334 12.41 3.59 14.89
CA PRO A 334 11.55 4.69 15.30
C PRO A 334 12.00 6.07 14.76
N VAL A 335 13.16 6.17 14.09
CA VAL A 335 13.80 7.46 13.75
C VAL A 335 12.97 8.28 12.76
N ASP A 336 12.35 7.65 11.76
CA ASP A 336 11.56 8.34 10.71
C ASP A 336 10.29 7.56 10.33
N PHE A 337 9.71 6.87 11.31
CA PHE A 337 8.61 5.95 11.06
C PHE A 337 7.29 6.46 11.61
N ALA A 338 6.34 6.73 10.71
CA ALA A 338 4.99 7.17 11.05
C ALA A 338 3.94 6.29 10.35
N PHE A 339 2.99 5.84 11.16
CA PHE A 339 1.78 5.18 10.71
C PHE A 339 0.62 6.15 10.72
N GLN A 340 -0.18 6.11 9.65
CA GLN A 340 -1.39 6.91 9.55
C GLN A 340 -2.60 6.02 9.27
N ASP A 341 -3.69 6.27 10.00
CA ASP A 341 -5.00 5.70 9.77
C ASP A 341 -6.07 6.80 9.86
N THR A 342 -7.17 6.60 9.14
CA THR A 342 -8.34 7.47 9.19
C THR A 342 -9.48 6.76 9.91
N ALA A 343 -9.72 7.17 11.15
CA ALA A 343 -10.84 6.65 11.93
C ALA A 343 -12.14 7.39 11.59
N HIS A 344 -13.20 6.62 11.29
CA HIS A 344 -14.55 7.14 11.11
C HIS A 344 -15.39 6.89 12.36
N ARG A 345 -16.27 7.84 12.71
CA ARG A 345 -17.16 7.68 13.86
C ARG A 345 -18.15 6.55 13.60
N LEU A 346 -18.18 5.56 14.48
CA LEU A 346 -19.18 4.48 14.43
C LEU A 346 -20.59 5.07 14.68
N PRO A 347 -21.62 4.55 13.98
CA PRO A 347 -22.99 4.94 14.26
C PRO A 347 -23.32 4.61 15.72
N ALA A 348 -24.07 5.49 16.39
CA ALA A 348 -24.59 5.20 17.71
C ALA A 348 -25.51 3.98 17.62
N GLU A 349 -25.21 2.93 18.38
CA GLU A 349 -26.14 1.82 18.59
C GLU A 349 -27.46 2.42 19.11
N ARG A 350 -28.56 2.16 18.40
CA ARG A 350 -29.90 2.66 18.73
C ARG A 350 -30.69 1.61 19.47
#